data_AF-A0A6A5GN12-F1
#
_entry.id   AF-A0A6A5GN12-F1
#
_cell.length_a   1.000
_cell.length_b   1.000
_cell.length_c   1.000
_cell.angle_alpha   90.00
_cell.angle_beta   90.00
_cell.angle_gamma   90.00
#
_symmetry.space_group_name_H-M   'P 1'
#
loop_
_entity.id
_entity.type
_entity.pdbx_description
1 polymer ?
#
loop_
_entity_poly.entity_id
_entity_poly.type
_entity_poly.pdbx_seq_one_letter_code
_entity_poly.pdbx_strand_id
1 'polypeptide(L)'
;MALQQSSNQQSFIDQMSNNPTILYEKYLVFTELKTLANHAAEQRYMLNLNEVVRNPVIYANASEIGGEIGAKAVQNLKLAYRSSKDPESFISFLRTCLEFMKKMSVSFNWLFFQGAIEHMTNGKDVSQFKRLLKSGEWNLPEDVLMILGVFDEPLTTTPAITTTTIAPSTTEPPDNFVFEPLGEW
;
A
#
# COMPACT_ATOMS: atom_id res chain seq x y z
N MET A 1 21.67 26.29 -0.36
CA MET A 1 20.56 25.64 0.38
C MET A 1 20.15 24.41 -0.41
N ALA A 2 20.47 23.23 0.09
CA ALA A 2 19.79 21.96 -0.27
C ALA A 2 18.46 21.93 0.52
N LEU A 3 17.36 21.27 0.17
CA LEU A 3 17.05 20.09 -0.66
C LEU A 3 15.54 20.17 -0.90
N GLN A 4 15.04 19.88 -2.10
CA GLN A 4 13.68 19.36 -2.26
C GLN A 4 13.56 18.61 -3.60
N GLN A 5 14.27 17.49 -3.69
CA GLN A 5 13.80 16.39 -4.53
C GLN A 5 12.91 15.53 -3.63
N SER A 6 11.63 15.87 -3.51
CA SER A 6 10.66 14.87 -3.07
C SER A 6 10.51 13.88 -4.22
N SER A 7 11.01 12.68 -4.00
CA SER A 7 10.67 11.50 -4.80
C SER A 7 9.17 11.24 -4.65
N ASN A 8 8.36 11.93 -5.47
CA ASN A 8 6.91 11.86 -5.47
C ASN A 8 6.45 10.58 -6.20
N GLN A 9 6.85 9.39 -5.71
CA GLN A 9 6.16 8.16 -6.08
C GLN A 9 4.80 8.20 -5.38
N GLN A 10 3.77 8.59 -6.12
CA GLN A 10 2.38 8.56 -5.65
C GLN A 10 2.06 7.16 -5.10
N SER A 11 1.53 7.06 -3.87
CA SER A 11 1.16 5.78 -3.24
C SER A 11 0.17 4.97 -4.11
N PHE A 12 0.13 3.64 -3.97
CA PHE A 12 -0.84 2.84 -4.75
C PHE A 12 -2.28 3.25 -4.46
N ILE A 13 -2.62 3.51 -3.19
CA ILE A 13 -3.99 3.92 -2.84
C ILE A 13 -4.33 5.29 -3.45
N ASP A 14 -3.36 6.21 -3.56
CA ASP A 14 -3.54 7.48 -4.25
C ASP A 14 -3.67 7.31 -5.76
N GLN A 15 -2.85 6.46 -6.38
CA GLN A 15 -2.98 6.14 -7.80
C GLN A 15 -4.36 5.54 -8.11
N MET A 16 -4.85 4.61 -7.30
CA MET A 16 -6.19 4.02 -7.46
C MET A 16 -7.30 5.06 -7.23
N SER A 17 -7.16 5.91 -6.21
CA SER A 17 -8.13 6.97 -5.90
C SER A 17 -8.23 7.99 -7.04
N ASN A 18 -7.10 8.51 -7.50
CA ASN A 18 -7.01 9.62 -8.44
C ASN A 18 -7.16 9.18 -9.90
N ASN A 19 -7.15 7.88 -10.19
CA ASN A 19 -7.37 7.38 -11.53
C ASN A 19 -8.77 7.81 -12.05
N PRO A 20 -8.89 8.30 -13.29
CA PRO A 20 -10.13 8.87 -13.83
C PRO A 20 -11.18 7.83 -14.27
N THR A 21 -10.89 6.53 -14.20
CA THR A 21 -11.87 5.45 -14.42
C THR A 21 -13.12 5.67 -13.56
N ILE A 22 -14.29 5.51 -14.17
CA ILE A 22 -15.55 5.74 -13.46
C ILE A 22 -15.74 4.74 -12.31
N LEU A 23 -16.51 5.13 -11.30
CA LEU A 23 -16.69 4.33 -10.08
C LEU A 23 -17.15 2.88 -10.36
N TYR A 24 -18.09 2.72 -11.30
CA TYR A 24 -18.60 1.40 -11.67
C TYR A 24 -17.53 0.50 -12.29
N GLU A 25 -16.66 1.05 -13.13
CA GLU A 25 -15.56 0.28 -13.75
C GLU A 25 -14.48 -0.08 -12.71
N LYS A 26 -14.19 0.83 -11.77
CA LYS A 26 -13.30 0.51 -10.64
C LYS A 26 -13.86 -0.65 -9.80
N TYR A 27 -15.17 -0.65 -9.55
CA TYR A 27 -15.87 -1.71 -8.84
C TYR A 27 -15.77 -3.06 -9.56
N LEU A 28 -15.96 -3.08 -10.89
CA LEU A 28 -15.79 -4.28 -11.70
C LEU A 28 -14.36 -4.80 -11.63
N VAL A 29 -13.36 -3.93 -11.78
CA VAL A 29 -11.95 -4.34 -11.68
C VAL A 29 -11.65 -4.98 -10.33
N PHE A 30 -12.06 -4.36 -9.22
CA PHE A 30 -11.85 -4.95 -7.89
C PHE A 30 -12.57 -6.29 -7.73
N THR A 31 -13.80 -6.41 -8.25
CA THR A 31 -14.59 -7.63 -8.17
C THR A 31 -13.91 -8.78 -8.92
N GLU A 32 -13.48 -8.54 -10.15
CA GLU A 32 -12.86 -9.59 -10.97
C GLU A 32 -11.44 -9.94 -10.48
N LEU A 33 -10.68 -8.96 -9.98
CA LEU A 33 -9.37 -9.24 -9.37
C LEU A 33 -9.50 -10.02 -8.06
N LYS A 34 -10.54 -9.77 -7.24
CA LYS A 34 -10.85 -10.59 -6.06
C LYS A 34 -11.15 -12.04 -6.48
N THR A 35 -11.98 -12.22 -7.50
CA THR A 35 -12.32 -13.54 -8.04
C THR A 35 -11.07 -14.28 -8.50
N LEU A 36 -10.20 -13.63 -9.28
CA LEU A 36 -8.95 -14.23 -9.75
C LEU A 36 -8.02 -14.57 -8.57
N ALA A 37 -7.86 -13.66 -7.60
CA ALA A 37 -7.05 -13.91 -6.41
C ALA A 37 -7.56 -15.08 -5.57
N ASN A 38 -8.88 -15.34 -5.57
CA ASN A 38 -9.48 -16.44 -4.82
C ASN A 38 -9.35 -17.80 -5.50
N HIS A 39 -9.31 -17.84 -6.84
CA HIS A 39 -9.46 -19.08 -7.61
C HIS A 39 -8.22 -19.48 -8.39
N ALA A 40 -7.32 -18.55 -8.74
CA ALA A 40 -6.12 -18.89 -9.49
C ALA A 40 -5.16 -19.75 -8.66
N ALA A 41 -4.64 -20.81 -9.26
CA ALA A 41 -3.67 -21.70 -8.61
C ALA A 41 -2.30 -21.03 -8.45
N GLU A 42 -1.94 -20.13 -9.36
CA GLU A 42 -0.68 -19.38 -9.36
C GLU A 42 -0.94 -17.90 -9.63
N GLN A 43 -0.10 -17.00 -9.11
CA GLN A 43 -0.20 -15.56 -9.39
C GLN A 43 0.33 -15.15 -10.78
N ARG A 44 0.80 -16.11 -11.61
CA ARG A 44 1.42 -15.82 -12.92
C ARG A 44 0.49 -15.06 -13.87
N TYR A 45 -0.83 -15.23 -13.73
CA TYR A 45 -1.82 -14.47 -14.50
C TYR A 45 -1.65 -12.95 -14.36
N MET A 46 -1.13 -12.46 -13.23
CA MET A 46 -0.93 -11.02 -13.00
C MET A 46 0.14 -10.40 -13.93
N LEU A 47 1.01 -11.22 -14.53
CA LEU A 47 2.10 -10.73 -15.38
C LEU A 47 1.59 -10.12 -16.68
N ASN A 48 0.60 -10.74 -17.31
CA ASN A 48 0.10 -10.35 -18.63
C ASN A 48 -1.40 -10.03 -18.66
N LEU A 49 -2.10 -10.00 -17.52
CA LEU A 49 -3.55 -9.77 -17.51
C LEU A 49 -3.97 -8.49 -18.25
N ASN A 50 -3.22 -7.39 -18.14
CA ASN A 50 -3.49 -6.16 -18.91
C ASN A 50 -3.47 -6.39 -20.43
N GLU A 51 -2.50 -7.15 -20.92
CA GLU A 51 -2.38 -7.49 -22.35
C GLU A 51 -3.51 -8.42 -22.78
N VAL A 52 -3.83 -9.41 -21.94
CA VAL A 52 -4.94 -10.34 -22.16
C VAL A 52 -6.27 -9.59 -22.25
N VAL A 53 -6.53 -8.62 -21.37
CA VAL A 53 -7.77 -7.83 -21.37
C VAL A 53 -7.88 -6.96 -22.63
N ARG A 54 -6.76 -6.42 -23.13
CA ARG A 54 -6.70 -5.70 -24.41
C ARG A 54 -6.90 -6.62 -25.61
N ASN A 55 -6.45 -7.86 -25.51
CA ASN A 55 -6.47 -8.81 -26.61
C ASN A 55 -7.89 -9.36 -26.84
N PRO A 56 -8.39 -9.34 -28.09
CA PRO A 56 -9.72 -9.86 -28.37
C PRO A 56 -9.87 -11.39 -28.31
N VAL A 57 -8.77 -12.12 -28.31
CA VAL A 57 -8.73 -13.60 -28.31
C VAL A 57 -9.14 -14.15 -26.94
N ILE A 58 -9.79 -15.32 -26.94
CA ILE A 58 -10.17 -16.04 -25.71
C ILE A 58 -8.90 -16.47 -24.96
N TYR A 59 -8.91 -16.32 -23.63
CA TYR A 59 -7.79 -16.80 -22.82
C TYR A 59 -7.78 -18.33 -22.79
N ALA A 60 -6.74 -18.94 -23.37
CA ALA A 60 -6.69 -20.38 -23.61
C ALA A 60 -6.43 -21.22 -22.35
N ASN A 61 -5.76 -20.67 -21.34
CA ASN A 61 -5.30 -21.42 -20.17
C ASN A 61 -6.22 -21.24 -18.95
N ALA A 62 -7.50 -21.58 -19.08
CA ALA A 62 -8.48 -21.41 -18.01
C ALA A 62 -8.03 -22.06 -16.67
N SER A 63 -7.34 -23.20 -16.71
CA SER A 63 -6.80 -23.87 -15.51
C SER A 63 -5.85 -22.99 -14.68
N GLU A 64 -5.05 -22.14 -15.32
CA GLU A 64 -4.05 -21.30 -14.64
C GLU A 64 -4.70 -20.13 -13.88
N ILE A 65 -5.93 -19.77 -14.24
CA ILE A 65 -6.68 -18.65 -13.65
C ILE A 65 -7.85 -19.10 -12.76
N GLY A 66 -7.94 -20.40 -12.43
CA GLY A 66 -9.01 -20.91 -11.57
C GLY A 66 -10.21 -21.49 -12.34
N GLY A 67 -9.94 -22.06 -13.52
CA GLY A 67 -10.93 -22.72 -14.36
C GLY A 67 -11.93 -21.75 -14.99
N GLU A 68 -13.17 -22.22 -15.11
CA GLU A 68 -14.25 -21.46 -15.75
C GLU A 68 -14.58 -20.15 -15.01
N ILE A 69 -14.48 -20.16 -13.68
CA ILE A 69 -14.73 -18.97 -12.84
C ILE A 69 -13.70 -17.88 -13.18
N GLY A 70 -12.41 -18.24 -13.23
CA GLY A 70 -11.35 -17.34 -13.63
C GLY A 70 -11.50 -16.84 -15.06
N ALA A 71 -11.78 -17.75 -16.00
CA ALA A 71 -11.98 -17.39 -17.40
C ALA A 71 -13.14 -16.40 -17.57
N LYS A 72 -14.22 -16.58 -16.80
CA LYS A 72 -15.33 -15.64 -16.78
C LYS A 72 -14.93 -14.28 -16.22
N ALA A 73 -14.11 -14.24 -15.15
CA ALA A 73 -13.60 -12.98 -14.61
C ALA A 73 -12.76 -12.21 -15.62
N VAL A 74 -11.85 -12.89 -16.34
CA VAL A 74 -11.08 -12.29 -17.44
C VAL A 74 -12.01 -11.80 -18.56
N GLN A 75 -13.04 -12.56 -18.90
CA GLN A 75 -14.01 -12.16 -19.92
C GLN A 75 -14.81 -10.92 -19.50
N ASN A 76 -15.19 -10.82 -18.23
CA ASN A 76 -15.87 -9.64 -17.69
C ASN A 76 -14.96 -8.40 -17.76
N LEU A 77 -13.67 -8.54 -17.44
CA LEU A 77 -12.70 -7.46 -17.63
C LEU A 77 -12.56 -7.04 -19.10
N LYS A 78 -12.51 -8.00 -20.04
CA LYS A 78 -12.50 -7.70 -21.49
C LYS A 78 -13.74 -6.94 -21.93
N LEU A 79 -14.92 -7.35 -21.44
CA LEU A 79 -16.18 -6.67 -21.76
C LEU A 79 -16.21 -5.26 -21.19
N ALA A 80 -15.83 -5.08 -19.92
CA ALA A 80 -15.75 -3.78 -19.28
C ALA A 80 -14.79 -2.83 -20.02
N TYR A 81 -13.59 -3.32 -20.39
CA TYR A 81 -12.63 -2.57 -21.18
C TYR A 81 -13.21 -2.11 -22.54
N ARG A 82 -13.85 -3.01 -23.28
CA ARG A 82 -14.44 -2.70 -24.61
C ARG A 82 -15.62 -1.74 -24.54
N SER A 83 -16.39 -1.79 -23.46
CA SER A 83 -17.55 -0.93 -23.27
C SER A 83 -17.23 0.40 -22.58
N SER A 84 -16.00 0.57 -22.09
CA SER A 84 -15.57 1.79 -21.42
C SER A 84 -15.53 2.97 -22.38
N LYS A 85 -15.94 4.14 -21.89
CA LYS A 85 -15.78 5.41 -22.59
C LYS A 85 -14.33 5.92 -22.56
N ASP A 86 -13.53 5.41 -21.63
CA ASP A 86 -12.10 5.70 -21.49
C ASP A 86 -11.30 4.41 -21.21
N PRO A 87 -11.07 3.58 -22.24
CA PRO A 87 -10.41 2.28 -22.09
C PRO A 87 -8.96 2.37 -21.59
N GLU A 88 -8.26 3.46 -21.88
CA GLU A 88 -6.87 3.63 -21.42
C GLU A 88 -6.81 3.90 -19.92
N SER A 89 -7.72 4.72 -19.40
CA SER A 89 -7.85 4.91 -17.96
C SER A 89 -8.22 3.62 -17.25
N PHE A 90 -9.16 2.84 -17.82
CA PHE A 90 -9.53 1.51 -17.32
C PHE A 90 -8.31 0.59 -17.20
N ILE A 91 -7.50 0.47 -18.25
CA ILE A 91 -6.29 -0.36 -18.19
C ILE A 91 -5.26 0.23 -17.22
N SER A 92 -5.11 1.54 -17.17
CA SER A 92 -4.20 2.18 -16.21
C SER A 92 -4.60 1.83 -14.77
N PHE A 93 -5.90 1.82 -14.46
CA PHE A 93 -6.42 1.40 -13.17
C PHE A 93 -6.15 -0.08 -12.89
N LEU A 94 -6.46 -0.96 -13.85
CA LEU A 94 -6.17 -2.39 -13.75
C LEU A 94 -4.68 -2.65 -13.50
N ARG A 95 -3.78 -1.94 -14.21
CA ARG A 95 -2.33 -2.01 -14.02
C ARG A 95 -1.91 -1.62 -12.62
N THR A 96 -2.39 -0.49 -12.08
CA THR A 96 -2.09 -0.08 -10.71
C THR A 96 -2.51 -1.16 -9.70
N CYS A 97 -3.68 -1.79 -9.90
CA CYS A 97 -4.13 -2.89 -9.05
C CYS A 97 -3.22 -4.12 -9.16
N LEU A 98 -2.79 -4.48 -10.36
CA LEU A 98 -1.90 -5.62 -10.58
C LEU A 98 -0.49 -5.39 -10.01
N GLU A 99 0.05 -4.17 -10.12
CA GLU A 99 1.33 -3.81 -9.51
C GLU A 99 1.29 -3.87 -7.99
N PHE A 100 0.18 -3.45 -7.38
CA PHE A 100 -0.07 -3.65 -5.97
C PHE A 100 -0.13 -5.15 -5.61
N MET A 101 -0.91 -5.94 -6.36
CA MET A 101 -1.07 -7.37 -6.08
C MET A 101 0.23 -8.16 -6.14
N LYS A 102 1.15 -7.79 -7.04
CA LYS A 102 2.48 -8.42 -7.19
C LYS A 102 3.39 -8.22 -5.97
N LYS A 103 3.13 -7.19 -5.16
CA LYS A 103 3.90 -6.89 -3.96
C LYS A 103 3.34 -7.57 -2.71
N MET A 104 2.22 -8.30 -2.83
CA MET A 104 1.48 -8.84 -1.69
C MET A 104 1.20 -10.34 -1.81
N SER A 105 0.97 -10.96 -0.65
CA SER A 105 0.44 -12.33 -0.60
C SER A 105 -0.99 -12.40 -1.16
N VAL A 106 -1.36 -13.57 -1.70
CA VAL A 106 -2.70 -13.82 -2.24
C VAL A 106 -3.80 -13.51 -1.22
N SER A 107 -3.63 -13.94 0.04
CA SER A 107 -4.63 -13.76 1.10
C SER A 107 -4.91 -12.29 1.39
N PHE A 108 -3.89 -11.43 1.36
CA PHE A 108 -4.08 -9.99 1.58
C PHE A 108 -4.65 -9.27 0.37
N ASN A 109 -4.36 -9.73 -0.85
CA ASN A 109 -5.03 -9.23 -2.06
C ASN A 109 -6.55 -9.42 -1.97
N TRP A 110 -6.98 -10.62 -1.60
CA TRP A 110 -8.39 -10.92 -1.43
C TRP A 110 -9.05 -10.02 -0.38
N LEU A 111 -8.44 -9.88 0.81
CA LEU A 111 -8.99 -9.08 1.91
C LEU A 111 -9.10 -7.60 1.55
N PHE A 112 -8.09 -7.05 0.87
CA PHE A 112 -8.11 -5.67 0.38
C PHE A 112 -9.28 -5.45 -0.59
N PHE A 113 -9.42 -6.28 -1.63
CA PHE A 113 -10.49 -6.11 -2.61
C PHE A 113 -11.87 -6.35 -2.00
N GLN A 114 -12.02 -7.31 -1.08
CA GLN A 114 -13.28 -7.52 -0.36
C GLN A 114 -13.73 -6.25 0.37
N GLY A 115 -12.85 -5.64 1.16
CA GLY A 115 -13.16 -4.39 1.87
C GLY A 115 -13.46 -3.23 0.91
N ALA A 116 -12.66 -3.07 -0.14
CA ALA A 116 -12.90 -2.02 -1.15
C ALA A 116 -14.28 -2.16 -1.81
N ILE A 117 -14.67 -3.38 -2.18
CA ILE A 117 -15.98 -3.70 -2.77
C ILE A 117 -17.11 -3.39 -1.79
N GLU A 118 -17.02 -3.84 -0.54
CA GLU A 118 -18.03 -3.57 0.49
C GLU A 118 -18.25 -2.06 0.69
N HIS A 119 -17.17 -1.28 0.70
CA HIS A 119 -17.29 0.17 0.78
C HIS A 119 -17.94 0.79 -0.46
N MET A 120 -17.57 0.31 -1.66
CA MET A 120 -18.16 0.80 -2.90
C MET A 120 -19.64 0.44 -3.05
N THR A 121 -20.06 -0.75 -2.59
CA THR A 121 -21.47 -1.14 -2.54
C THR A 121 -22.28 -0.25 -1.59
N ASN A 122 -21.65 0.31 -0.55
CA ASN A 122 -22.25 1.29 0.35
C ASN A 122 -22.22 2.73 -0.20
N GLY A 123 -21.98 2.91 -1.51
CA GLY A 123 -21.98 4.20 -2.19
C GLY A 123 -20.72 5.05 -1.96
N LYS A 124 -19.67 4.47 -1.35
CA LYS A 124 -18.42 5.17 -1.11
C LYS A 124 -17.44 5.01 -2.29
N ASP A 125 -16.54 5.97 -2.48
CA ASP A 125 -15.46 5.84 -3.47
C ASP A 125 -14.13 5.36 -2.84
N VAL A 126 -13.12 5.17 -3.69
CA VAL A 126 -11.77 4.72 -3.28
C VAL A 126 -11.07 5.72 -2.36
N SER A 127 -11.33 7.03 -2.50
CA SER A 127 -10.78 8.06 -1.63
C SER A 127 -11.32 7.96 -0.21
N GLN A 128 -12.59 7.57 -0.08
CA GLN A 128 -13.22 7.33 1.22
C GLN A 128 -12.70 6.03 1.85
N PHE A 129 -12.45 4.99 1.04
CA PHE A 129 -11.79 3.78 1.51
C PHE A 129 -10.37 4.07 2.04
N LYS A 130 -9.60 4.93 1.35
CA LYS A 130 -8.30 5.41 1.86
C LYS A 130 -8.40 6.00 3.27
N ARG A 131 -9.44 6.80 3.54
CA ARG A 131 -9.63 7.40 4.88
C ARG A 131 -9.88 6.35 5.95
N LEU A 132 -10.61 5.28 5.62
CA LEU A 132 -10.87 4.16 6.54
C LEU A 132 -9.61 3.35 6.84
N LEU A 133 -8.77 3.12 5.83
CA LEU A 133 -7.46 2.50 6.03
C LEU A 133 -6.58 3.34 6.97
N LYS A 134 -6.65 4.68 6.86
CA LYS A 134 -5.91 5.60 7.73
C LYS A 134 -6.46 5.70 9.14
N SER A 135 -7.78 5.56 9.33
CA SER A 135 -8.39 5.62 10.66
C SER A 135 -8.19 4.33 11.48
N GLY A 136 -7.72 3.25 10.84
CA GLY A 136 -7.58 1.95 11.49
C GLY A 136 -8.92 1.23 11.69
N GLU A 137 -10.02 1.75 11.14
CA GLU A 137 -11.33 1.10 11.18
C GLU A 137 -11.35 -0.20 10.38
N TRP A 138 -10.41 -0.37 9.44
CA TRP A 138 -10.23 -1.58 8.66
C TRP A 138 -8.87 -2.21 8.95
N ASN A 139 -8.89 -3.40 9.54
CA ASN A 139 -7.70 -4.13 9.97
C ASN A 139 -7.02 -4.86 8.80
N LEU A 140 -6.14 -4.14 8.09
CA LEU A 140 -5.09 -4.77 7.27
C LEU A 140 -3.78 -4.81 8.06
N PRO A 141 -2.91 -5.81 7.83
CA PRO A 141 -1.56 -5.81 8.39
C PRO A 141 -0.80 -4.53 8.03
N GLU A 142 0.10 -4.10 8.91
CA GLU A 142 0.90 -2.88 8.73
C GLU A 142 1.71 -2.90 7.43
N ASP A 143 2.30 -4.04 7.10
CA ASP A 143 3.07 -4.27 5.88
C ASP A 143 2.20 -4.08 4.61
N VAL A 144 0.92 -4.44 4.66
CA VAL A 144 -0.04 -4.19 3.57
C VAL A 144 -0.33 -2.68 3.45
N LEU A 145 -0.54 -2.01 4.58
CA LEU A 145 -0.77 -0.57 4.64
C LEU A 145 0.45 0.23 4.16
N MET A 146 1.66 -0.23 4.48
CA MET A 146 2.92 0.33 4.01
C MET A 146 3.08 0.16 2.50
N ILE A 147 2.80 -1.03 1.96
CA ILE A 147 2.82 -1.28 0.50
C ILE A 147 1.81 -0.38 -0.19
N LEU A 148 0.58 -0.25 0.32
CA LEU A 148 -0.44 0.65 -0.21
C LEU A 148 -0.02 2.13 -0.17
N GLY A 149 0.97 2.47 0.64
CA GLY A 149 1.40 3.83 0.97
C GLY A 149 0.32 4.60 1.74
N VAL A 150 -0.37 3.91 2.65
CA VAL A 150 -1.29 4.50 3.63
C VAL A 150 -0.50 5.25 4.69
N PHE A 151 0.61 4.66 5.13
CA PHE A 151 1.61 5.30 5.98
C PHE A 151 2.72 5.87 5.10
N ASP A 152 3.21 7.06 5.47
CA ASP A 152 4.50 7.51 4.97
C ASP A 152 5.59 6.56 5.51
N GLU A 153 6.69 6.38 4.78
CA GLU A 153 7.85 5.52 5.13
C GLU A 153 8.07 5.51 6.65
N PRO A 154 8.35 4.36 7.31
CA PRO A 154 8.52 4.32 8.75
C PRO A 154 9.50 5.42 9.13
N LEU A 155 9.02 6.36 9.95
CA LEU A 155 9.86 7.35 10.59
C LEU A 155 10.97 6.54 11.25
N THR A 156 12.15 6.53 10.63
CA THR A 156 13.35 5.96 11.22
C THR A 156 13.41 6.58 12.59
N THR A 157 13.38 5.70 13.58
CA THR A 157 13.22 6.02 14.98
C THR A 157 14.28 7.07 15.32
N THR A 158 13.89 8.34 15.43
CA THR A 158 14.75 9.37 15.97
C THR A 158 15.14 8.89 17.36
N PRO A 159 16.42 8.57 17.65
CA PRO A 159 16.80 8.26 19.00
C PRO A 159 16.46 9.49 19.84
N ALA A 160 15.64 9.29 20.87
CA ALA A 160 15.28 10.31 21.82
C ALA A 160 16.57 10.99 22.29
N ILE A 161 16.66 12.30 22.05
CA ILE A 161 17.71 13.13 22.64
C ILE A 161 17.42 13.11 24.13
N THR A 162 18.20 12.35 24.89
CA THR A 162 18.25 12.49 26.34
C THR A 162 18.90 13.83 26.64
N THR A 163 18.09 14.86 26.80
CA THR A 163 18.54 16.16 27.31
C THR A 163 18.92 15.98 28.78
N THR A 164 20.18 15.66 29.07
CA THR A 164 20.71 15.82 30.42
C THR A 164 20.94 17.30 30.63
N THR A 165 19.97 17.98 31.25
CA THR A 165 20.12 19.31 31.81
C THR A 165 21.19 19.25 32.91
N ILE A 166 22.40 19.69 32.61
CA ILE A 166 23.42 19.97 33.63
C ILE A 166 23.15 21.40 34.09
N ALA A 167 22.62 21.55 35.30
CA ALA A 167 22.52 22.83 35.99
C ALA A 167 23.94 23.35 36.31
N PRO A 168 24.23 24.65 36.16
CA PRO A 168 25.52 25.20 36.56
C PRO A 168 25.54 25.36 38.09
N SER A 169 26.44 24.62 38.76
CA SER A 169 26.72 24.82 40.18
C SER A 169 28.01 25.60 40.32
N THR A 170 27.88 26.89 40.61
CA THR A 170 28.93 27.80 41.04
C THR A 170 29.30 27.52 42.50
N THR A 171 30.53 27.09 42.78
CA THR A 171 31.18 27.39 44.08
C THR A 171 32.69 27.28 43.94
N GLU A 172 33.40 28.41 44.10
CA GLU A 172 34.86 28.47 44.32
C GLU A 172 35.22 27.81 45.65
N PRO A 173 36.43 27.23 45.81
CA PRO A 173 37.03 27.02 47.12
C PRO A 173 38.10 28.10 47.39
N PRO A 174 38.11 28.77 48.56
CA PRO A 174 39.27 29.53 48.99
C PRO A 174 40.23 28.64 49.81
N ASP A 175 41.51 28.76 49.42
CA ASP A 175 42.73 28.83 50.23
C ASP A 175 42.93 27.95 51.49
N ASN A 176 43.93 27.07 51.34
CA ASN A 176 45.15 27.02 52.16
C ASN A 176 45.05 26.54 53.63
N PHE A 177 45.35 25.26 53.87
CA PHE A 177 45.98 24.80 55.12
C PHE A 177 47.02 23.69 54.82
N VAL A 178 48.28 24.03 55.08
CA VAL A 178 49.44 23.14 55.21
C VAL A 178 49.38 22.48 56.60
N PHE A 179 49.64 21.17 56.71
CA PHE A 179 50.42 20.57 57.81
C PHE A 179 50.97 19.18 57.40
N GLU A 180 52.20 18.93 57.85
CA GLU A 180 53.19 17.90 57.51
C GLU A 180 52.91 16.46 58.03
N PRO A 181 53.72 15.45 57.62
CA PRO A 181 53.41 14.03 57.76
C PRO A 181 53.94 13.42 59.07
N LEU A 182 53.26 12.40 59.58
CA LEU A 182 53.83 11.49 60.59
C LEU A 182 53.40 10.05 60.29
N GLY A 183 54.39 9.23 59.94
CA GLY A 183 54.33 7.78 60.09
C GLY A 183 55.00 7.39 61.40
N GLU A 184 54.45 6.36 62.05
CA GLU A 184 55.09 5.34 62.90
C GLU A 184 54.16 4.12 62.75
N TRP A 185 54.59 2.87 62.59
CA TRP A 185 55.63 2.12 63.31
C TRP A 185 56.43 1.21 62.37
#